data_AF-A0A1H7W800-F1
#
_entry.id   AF-A0A1H7W800-F1
#
_cell.length_a   1.000
_cell.length_b   1.000
_cell.length_c   1.000
_cell.angle_alpha   90.00
_cell.angle_beta   90.00
_cell.angle_gamma   90.00
#
_symmetry.space_group_name_H-M   'P 1'
#
loop_
_entity.id
_entity.type
_entity.pdbx_description
1 polymer ?
#
loop_
_entity_poly.entity_id
_entity_poly.type
_entity_poly.pdbx_seq_one_letter_code
_entity_poly.pdbx_strand_id
1 'polypeptide(L)'
;MNLKADRGAATRERVLAIATRLFAERGYDDTSIETVLQETGLSRGALYHHYAGKDALFEAVLEATESAIGARIADAVRGVADPAAALRTGALAWIRLAGDPVIRRVVLIDAPSVLGWERWRAMEERYSFGMLKAALKAAGTVPREHLDVYAHMLLGAINESALLVARGGATATAEAAVEDFLNRLLKTP
;
A
#
# COMPACT_ATOMS: atom_id res chain seq x y z
N MET A 1 31.20 9.40 9.07
CA MET A 1 30.33 8.23 8.80
C MET A 1 30.62 7.15 9.82
N ASN A 2 29.60 6.60 10.48
CA ASN A 2 29.75 5.65 11.58
C ASN A 2 29.52 4.22 11.06
N LEU A 3 30.60 3.47 10.82
CA LEU A 3 30.58 2.12 10.24
C LEU A 3 29.62 1.14 10.97
N LYS A 4 29.38 1.31 12.27
CA LYS A 4 28.46 0.45 13.02
C LYS A 4 27.00 0.76 12.70
N ALA A 5 26.66 2.04 12.50
CA ALA A 5 25.33 2.46 12.10
C ALA A 5 25.02 2.01 10.66
N ASP A 6 25.99 2.14 9.75
CA ASP A 6 25.84 1.72 8.36
C ASP A 6 25.66 0.20 8.22
N ARG A 7 26.38 -0.60 9.03
CA ARG A 7 26.18 -2.06 9.07
C ARG A 7 24.81 -2.45 9.63
N GLY A 8 24.33 -1.78 10.68
CA GLY A 8 23.01 -2.03 11.24
C GLY A 8 21.88 -1.71 10.27
N ALA A 9 22.00 -0.62 9.51
CA ALA A 9 21.05 -0.25 8.46
C ALA A 9 21.00 -1.30 7.33
N ALA A 10 22.17 -1.71 6.81
CA ALA A 10 22.25 -2.72 5.76
C ALA A 10 21.68 -4.08 6.21
N THR A 11 21.89 -4.48 7.47
CA THR A 11 21.26 -5.70 8.03
C THR A 11 19.75 -5.55 8.10
N ARG A 12 19.24 -4.40 8.58
CA ARG A 12 17.80 -4.13 8.66
C ARG A 12 17.12 -4.20 7.28
N GLU A 13 17.73 -3.58 6.27
CA GLU A 13 17.23 -3.62 4.89
C GLU A 13 17.21 -5.04 4.32
N ARG A 14 18.27 -5.82 4.55
CA ARG A 14 18.33 -7.23 4.12
C ARG A 14 17.21 -8.06 4.76
N VAL A 15 17.00 -7.91 6.07
CA VAL A 15 15.91 -8.62 6.78
C VAL A 15 14.56 -8.23 6.21
N LEU A 16 14.34 -6.93 5.99
CA LEU A 16 13.10 -6.42 5.45
C LEU A 16 12.82 -6.98 4.04
N ALA A 17 13.81 -6.95 3.14
CA ALA A 17 13.67 -7.48 1.79
C ALA A 17 13.33 -8.98 1.77
N ILE A 18 14.00 -9.77 2.61
CA ILE A 18 13.72 -11.21 2.74
C ILE A 18 12.31 -11.45 3.30
N ALA A 19 11.92 -10.70 4.34
CA ALA A 19 10.60 -10.80 4.93
C ALA A 19 9.51 -10.41 3.93
N THR A 20 9.68 -9.32 3.18
CA THR A 20 8.75 -8.90 2.11
C THR A 20 8.54 -10.01 1.10
N ARG A 21 9.63 -10.63 0.62
CA ARG A 21 9.55 -11.74 -0.33
C ARG A 21 8.81 -12.94 0.27
N LEU A 22 9.16 -13.37 1.48
CA LEU A 22 8.53 -14.52 2.14
C LEU A 22 7.04 -14.29 2.39
N PHE A 23 6.66 -13.11 2.90
CA PHE A 23 5.26 -12.77 3.10
C PHE A 23 4.49 -12.69 1.78
N ALA A 24 5.08 -12.17 0.71
CA ALA A 24 4.42 -12.14 -0.59
C ALA A 24 4.19 -13.54 -1.18
N GLU A 25 5.19 -14.42 -1.08
CA GLU A 25 5.13 -15.79 -1.62
C GLU A 25 4.23 -16.71 -0.80
N ARG A 26 4.31 -16.65 0.53
CA ARG A 26 3.69 -17.62 1.45
C ARG A 26 2.50 -17.05 2.22
N GLY A 27 2.38 -15.73 2.31
CA GLY A 27 1.45 -15.07 3.21
C GLY A 27 1.98 -14.97 4.65
N TYR A 28 1.28 -14.18 5.45
CA TYR A 28 1.61 -13.97 6.85
C TYR A 28 1.61 -15.30 7.62
N ASP A 29 0.51 -16.06 7.64
CA ASP A 29 0.36 -17.25 8.50
C ASP A 29 1.44 -18.31 8.26
N ASP A 30 1.77 -18.60 7.01
CA ASP A 30 2.76 -19.63 6.63
C ASP A 30 4.23 -19.14 6.71
N THR A 31 4.47 -17.91 7.14
CA THR A 31 5.82 -17.37 7.35
C THR A 31 6.17 -17.34 8.83
N SER A 32 7.18 -18.08 9.25
CA SER A 32 7.69 -18.08 10.64
C SER A 32 8.95 -17.21 10.80
N ILE A 33 9.22 -16.75 12.03
CA ILE A 33 10.48 -16.08 12.35
C ILE A 33 11.67 -17.02 12.11
N GLU A 34 11.52 -18.30 12.38
CA GLU A 34 12.52 -19.33 12.10
C GLU A 34 12.88 -19.39 10.61
N THR A 35 11.88 -19.34 9.72
CA THR A 35 12.11 -19.28 8.27
C THR A 35 12.87 -18.02 7.86
N VAL A 36 12.50 -16.86 8.41
CA VAL A 36 13.22 -15.59 8.14
C VAL A 36 14.68 -15.67 8.63
N LEU A 37 14.91 -16.25 9.81
CA LEU A 37 16.26 -16.44 10.36
C LEU A 37 17.13 -17.36 9.49
N GLN A 38 16.55 -18.46 8.99
CA GLN A 38 17.24 -19.37 8.08
C GLN A 38 17.66 -18.68 6.78
N GLU A 39 16.79 -17.88 6.18
CA GLU A 39 17.03 -17.15 4.94
C GLU A 39 18.00 -15.97 5.10
N THR A 40 17.93 -15.28 6.25
CA THR A 40 18.82 -14.14 6.55
C THR A 40 20.21 -14.57 7.00
N GLY A 41 20.34 -15.78 7.58
CA GLY A 41 21.57 -16.24 8.23
C GLY A 41 21.88 -15.54 9.56
N LEU A 42 20.92 -14.77 10.09
CA LEU A 42 21.09 -14.06 11.36
C LEU A 42 20.81 -14.96 12.55
N SER A 43 21.39 -14.60 13.70
CA SER A 43 20.97 -15.18 14.97
C SER A 43 19.62 -14.61 15.39
N ARG A 44 18.90 -15.36 16.22
CA ARG A 44 17.64 -14.91 16.82
C ARG A 44 17.82 -13.56 17.53
N GLY A 45 18.85 -13.41 18.36
CA GLY A 45 19.12 -12.15 19.07
C GLY A 45 19.35 -10.96 18.12
N ALA A 46 19.99 -11.15 16.98
CA ALA A 46 20.20 -10.09 15.99
C ALA A 46 18.89 -9.65 15.32
N LEU A 47 17.99 -10.57 14.97
CA LEU A 47 16.69 -10.21 14.41
C LEU A 47 15.81 -9.50 15.43
N TYR A 48 15.76 -10.02 16.67
CA TYR A 48 14.96 -9.42 17.76
C TYR A 48 15.47 -8.05 18.20
N HIS A 49 16.74 -7.73 17.93
CA HIS A 49 17.26 -6.36 18.09
C HIS A 49 16.63 -5.36 17.11
N HIS A 50 16.21 -5.82 15.93
CA HIS A 50 15.59 -4.97 14.90
C HIS A 50 14.07 -5.00 14.93
N TYR A 51 13.46 -6.16 15.17
CA TYR A 51 12.02 -6.36 15.13
C TYR A 51 11.56 -7.22 16.30
N ALA A 52 10.61 -6.73 17.08
CA ALA A 52 10.05 -7.40 18.25
C ALA A 52 9.06 -8.53 17.87
N GLY A 53 9.53 -9.50 17.08
CA GLY A 53 8.73 -10.63 16.61
C GLY A 53 8.10 -10.41 15.23
N LYS A 54 7.21 -11.34 14.86
CA LYS A 54 6.62 -11.45 13.51
C LYS A 54 5.73 -10.26 13.16
N ASP A 55 4.90 -9.82 14.10
CA ASP A 55 4.00 -8.68 13.89
C ASP A 55 4.76 -7.39 13.61
N ALA A 56 5.79 -7.10 14.41
CA ALA A 56 6.63 -5.93 14.22
C ALA A 56 7.40 -5.98 12.89
N LEU A 57 7.83 -7.17 12.46
CA LEU A 57 8.47 -7.36 11.16
C LEU A 57 7.48 -7.19 10.01
N PHE A 58 6.27 -7.73 10.12
CA PHE A 58 5.22 -7.57 9.13
C PHE A 58 4.77 -6.10 9.02
N GLU A 59 4.59 -5.41 10.14
CA GLU A 59 4.24 -3.99 10.15
C GLU A 59 5.31 -3.15 9.44
N ALA A 60 6.59 -3.44 9.67
CA ALA A 60 7.67 -2.77 8.95
C ALA A 60 7.66 -3.06 7.43
N VAL A 61 7.33 -4.30 7.03
CA VAL A 61 7.16 -4.68 5.61
C VAL A 61 5.98 -3.91 5.00
N LEU A 62 4.85 -3.85 5.70
CA LEU A 62 3.67 -3.12 5.27
C LEU A 62 3.98 -1.62 5.11
N GLU A 63 4.62 -1.01 6.11
CA GLU A 63 4.98 0.41 6.10
C GLU A 63 5.92 0.76 4.93
N ALA A 64 6.93 -0.08 4.67
CA ALA A 64 7.81 0.09 3.53
C ALA A 64 7.08 -0.09 2.18
N THR A 65 6.13 -1.04 2.13
CA THR A 65 5.33 -1.29 0.92
C THR A 65 4.39 -0.12 0.63
N GLU A 66 3.67 0.38 1.63
CA GLU A 66 2.80 1.56 1.55
C GLU A 66 3.59 2.81 1.16
N SER A 67 4.78 3.01 1.74
CA SER A 67 5.65 4.12 1.34
C SER A 67 6.08 4.02 -0.13
N ALA A 68 6.38 2.83 -0.63
CA ALA A 68 6.75 2.62 -2.03
C ALA A 68 5.54 2.84 -2.97
N ILE A 69 4.34 2.41 -2.57
CA ILE A 69 3.10 2.68 -3.30
C ILE A 69 2.86 4.19 -3.38
N GLY A 70 2.88 4.88 -2.24
CA GLY A 70 2.69 6.33 -2.17
C GLY A 70 3.68 7.09 -3.05
N ALA A 71 4.95 6.70 -3.05
CA ALA A 71 5.96 7.29 -3.93
C ALA A 71 5.66 7.07 -5.43
N ARG A 72 5.21 5.87 -5.82
CA ARG A 72 4.85 5.57 -7.22
C ARG A 72 3.60 6.34 -7.67
N ILE A 73 2.61 6.48 -6.79
CA ILE A 73 1.41 7.29 -7.06
C ILE A 73 1.80 8.78 -7.17
N ALA A 74 2.62 9.28 -6.24
CA ALA A 74 3.09 10.66 -6.25
C ALA A 74 3.87 10.99 -7.53
N ASP A 75 4.68 10.05 -8.01
CA ASP A 75 5.39 10.20 -9.27
C ASP A 75 4.44 10.19 -10.47
N ALA A 76 3.44 9.31 -10.48
CA ALA A 76 2.45 9.22 -11.56
C ALA A 76 1.62 10.51 -11.71
N VAL A 77 1.34 11.22 -10.61
CA VAL A 77 0.59 12.49 -10.63
C VAL A 77 1.50 13.72 -10.74
N ARG A 78 2.82 13.54 -10.82
CA ARG A 78 3.78 14.64 -10.89
C ARG A 78 3.52 15.49 -12.13
N GLY A 79 3.33 16.79 -11.93
CA GLY A 79 3.06 17.75 -13.01
C GLY A 79 1.62 17.79 -13.50
N VAL A 80 0.71 16.98 -12.92
CA VAL A 80 -0.72 17.07 -13.20
C VAL A 80 -1.33 18.23 -12.41
N ALA A 81 -1.64 19.33 -13.10
CA ALA A 81 -2.09 20.56 -12.45
C ALA A 81 -3.57 20.52 -12.02
N ASP A 82 -4.44 19.86 -12.79
CA ASP A 82 -5.85 19.71 -12.46
C ASP A 82 -6.03 18.67 -11.34
N PRO A 83 -6.59 19.03 -10.17
CA PRO A 83 -6.79 18.08 -9.07
C PRO A 83 -7.71 16.92 -9.43
N ALA A 84 -8.72 17.14 -10.29
CA ALA A 84 -9.60 16.06 -10.75
C ALA A 84 -8.83 15.06 -11.63
N ALA A 85 -7.99 15.55 -12.53
CA ALA A 85 -7.07 14.72 -13.30
C ALA A 85 -6.05 14.00 -12.39
N ALA A 86 -5.49 14.67 -11.39
CA ALA A 86 -4.55 14.06 -10.46
C ALA A 86 -5.20 12.91 -9.66
N LEU A 87 -6.45 13.09 -9.21
CA LEU A 87 -7.22 12.02 -8.56
C LEU A 87 -7.41 10.82 -9.50
N ARG A 88 -7.81 11.05 -10.76
CA ARG A 88 -7.95 9.98 -11.76
C ARG A 88 -6.62 9.27 -12.01
N THR A 89 -5.57 10.01 -12.29
CA THR A 89 -4.23 9.45 -12.57
C THR A 89 -3.73 8.63 -11.39
N GLY A 90 -3.90 9.11 -10.15
CA GLY A 90 -3.53 8.39 -8.95
C GLY A 90 -4.33 7.10 -8.74
N ALA A 91 -5.65 7.14 -8.95
CA ALA A 91 -6.51 5.96 -8.87
C ALA A 91 -6.13 4.90 -9.91
N LEU A 92 -5.87 5.29 -11.15
CA LEU A 92 -5.44 4.36 -12.20
C LEU A 92 -4.04 3.81 -11.93
N ALA A 93 -3.12 4.63 -11.39
CA ALA A 93 -1.82 4.15 -10.94
C ALA A 93 -1.99 3.04 -9.88
N TRP A 94 -2.86 3.23 -8.89
CA TRP A 94 -3.17 2.20 -7.90
C TRP A 94 -3.71 0.89 -8.52
N ILE A 95 -4.64 0.97 -9.48
CA ILE A 95 -5.16 -0.23 -10.16
C ILE A 95 -4.04 -1.01 -10.87
N ARG A 96 -3.09 -0.32 -11.51
CA ARG A 96 -1.92 -0.96 -12.14
C ARG A 96 -1.01 -1.62 -11.11
N LEU A 97 -0.89 -1.03 -9.92
CA LEU A 97 -0.09 -1.57 -8.81
C LEU A 97 -0.71 -2.83 -8.20
N ALA A 98 -2.04 -2.96 -8.24
CA ALA A 98 -2.76 -4.08 -7.63
C ALA A 98 -2.38 -5.47 -8.18
N GLY A 99 -1.80 -5.53 -9.38
CA GLY A 99 -1.28 -6.76 -9.97
C GLY A 99 0.05 -7.24 -9.35
N ASP A 100 0.72 -6.41 -8.57
CA ASP A 100 1.96 -6.77 -7.88
C ASP A 100 1.68 -7.81 -6.77
N PRO A 101 2.33 -8.99 -6.78
CA PRO A 101 2.12 -10.03 -5.77
C PRO A 101 2.33 -9.57 -4.33
N VAL A 102 3.29 -8.66 -4.11
CA VAL A 102 3.59 -8.11 -2.78
C VAL A 102 2.41 -7.27 -2.31
N ILE A 103 1.95 -6.34 -3.15
CA ILE A 103 0.82 -5.44 -2.83
C ILE A 103 -0.44 -6.27 -2.58
N ARG A 104 -0.73 -7.21 -3.47
CA ARG A 104 -1.87 -8.11 -3.33
C ARG A 104 -1.86 -8.85 -1.99
N ARG A 105 -0.74 -9.50 -1.63
CA ARG A 105 -0.69 -10.34 -0.45
C ARG A 105 -0.57 -9.53 0.83
N VAL A 106 0.43 -8.65 0.90
CA VAL A 106 0.76 -7.90 2.12
C VAL A 106 -0.30 -6.85 2.43
N VAL A 107 -0.71 -6.04 1.45
CA VAL A 107 -1.58 -4.88 1.69
C VAL A 107 -3.06 -5.26 1.66
N LEU A 108 -3.49 -6.00 0.63
CA LEU A 108 -4.92 -6.23 0.41
C LEU A 108 -5.48 -7.44 1.16
N ILE A 109 -4.65 -8.45 1.48
CA ILE A 109 -5.10 -9.71 2.09
C ILE A 109 -4.69 -9.79 3.56
N ASP A 110 -3.39 -9.67 3.84
CA ASP A 110 -2.85 -9.98 5.17
C ASP A 110 -2.99 -8.80 6.14
N ALA A 111 -2.70 -7.57 5.71
CA ALA A 111 -2.68 -6.39 6.59
C ALA A 111 -3.98 -6.16 7.39
N PRO A 112 -5.19 -6.23 6.81
CA PRO A 112 -6.43 -6.05 7.56
C PRO A 112 -6.60 -7.06 8.69
N SER A 113 -6.16 -8.30 8.46
CA SER A 113 -6.28 -9.41 9.41
C SER A 113 -5.22 -9.33 10.51
N VAL A 114 -3.99 -8.93 10.17
CA VAL A 114 -2.85 -8.90 11.10
C VAL A 114 -2.89 -7.67 12.02
N LEU A 115 -3.16 -6.48 11.47
CA LEU A 115 -3.10 -5.24 12.26
C LEU A 115 -4.38 -4.98 13.06
N GLY A 116 -5.49 -5.59 12.65
CA GLY A 116 -6.82 -5.19 13.09
C GLY A 116 -7.26 -3.86 12.48
N TRP A 117 -8.56 -3.59 12.57
CA TRP A 117 -9.21 -2.52 11.81
C TRP A 117 -8.64 -1.12 12.08
N GLU A 118 -8.53 -0.71 13.34
CA GLU A 118 -8.12 0.65 13.71
C GLU A 118 -6.68 0.96 13.27
N ARG A 119 -5.74 0.05 13.55
CA ARG A 119 -4.32 0.24 13.21
C ARG A 119 -4.10 0.24 11.71
N TRP A 120 -4.75 -0.68 10.98
CA TRP A 120 -4.68 -0.71 9.53
C TRP A 120 -5.20 0.60 8.92
N ARG A 121 -6.35 1.11 9.40
CA ARG A 121 -6.91 2.38 8.92
C ARG A 121 -6.02 3.58 9.20
N ALA A 122 -5.46 3.65 10.40
CA ALA A 122 -4.51 4.70 10.77
C ALA A 122 -3.20 4.63 9.97
N MET A 123 -2.82 3.45 9.46
CA MET A 123 -1.69 3.28 8.55
C MET A 123 -2.07 3.81 7.15
N GLU A 124 -3.15 3.30 6.54
CA GLU A 124 -3.56 3.68 5.19
C GLU A 124 -3.74 5.19 5.01
N GLU A 125 -4.31 5.88 6.02
CA GLU A 125 -4.55 7.33 5.97
C GLU A 125 -3.26 8.16 5.89
N ARG A 126 -2.11 7.61 6.30
CA ARG A 126 -0.80 8.28 6.17
C ARG A 126 -0.20 8.18 4.77
N TYR A 127 -0.71 7.27 3.93
CA TYR A 127 -0.14 6.97 2.61
C TYR A 127 -1.17 7.23 1.50
N SER A 128 -1.43 6.22 0.67
CA SER A 128 -2.20 6.32 -0.56
C SER A 128 -3.63 6.84 -0.34
N PHE A 129 -4.28 6.44 0.76
CA PHE A 129 -5.61 6.94 1.09
C PHE A 129 -5.60 8.43 1.47
N GLY A 130 -4.60 8.88 2.23
CA GLY A 130 -4.41 10.29 2.55
C GLY A 130 -4.25 11.14 1.28
N MET A 131 -3.50 10.65 0.29
CA MET A 131 -3.34 11.30 -1.01
C MET A 131 -4.67 11.37 -1.78
N LEU A 132 -5.44 10.28 -1.81
CA LEU A 132 -6.77 10.25 -2.45
C LEU A 132 -7.72 11.27 -1.82
N LYS A 133 -7.79 11.30 -0.48
CA LYS A 133 -8.63 12.24 0.27
C LYS A 133 -8.21 13.70 0.01
N ALA A 134 -6.90 13.97 -0.05
CA ALA A 134 -6.37 15.29 -0.38
C ALA A 134 -6.72 15.70 -1.83
N ALA A 135 -6.57 14.80 -2.80
CA ALA A 135 -6.91 15.06 -4.20
C ALA A 135 -8.42 15.30 -4.39
N LEU A 136 -9.26 14.50 -3.76
CA LEU A 136 -10.72 14.70 -3.76
C LEU A 136 -11.10 16.06 -3.18
N LYS A 137 -10.50 16.45 -2.06
CA LYS A 137 -10.70 17.77 -1.44
C LYS A 137 -10.31 18.89 -2.39
N ALA A 138 -9.17 18.75 -3.08
CA ALA A 138 -8.66 19.75 -4.01
C ALA A 138 -9.51 19.86 -5.28
N ALA A 139 -10.12 18.76 -5.74
CA ALA A 139 -11.05 18.77 -6.87
C ALA A 139 -12.32 19.59 -6.57
N GLY A 140 -12.72 19.72 -5.31
CA GLY A 140 -13.83 20.59 -4.89
C GLY A 140 -15.20 20.16 -5.42
N THR A 141 -15.33 18.91 -5.87
CA THR A 141 -16.54 18.36 -6.49
C THR A 141 -17.56 17.83 -5.49
N VAL A 142 -17.17 17.70 -4.22
CA VAL A 142 -17.98 17.15 -3.12
C VAL A 142 -18.13 18.19 -1.99
N PRO A 143 -19.31 18.32 -1.34
CA PRO A 143 -19.47 19.17 -0.16
C PRO A 143 -18.49 18.81 0.97
N ARG A 144 -18.01 19.81 1.71
CA ARG A 144 -16.96 19.64 2.72
C ARG A 144 -17.39 18.70 3.85
N GLU A 145 -18.66 18.78 4.24
CA GLU A 145 -19.30 17.95 5.25
C GLU A 145 -19.39 16.46 4.87
N HIS A 146 -19.32 16.14 3.57
CA HIS A 146 -19.39 14.77 3.05
C HIS A 146 -18.04 14.22 2.58
N LEU A 147 -16.98 15.06 2.57
CA LEU A 147 -15.68 14.73 2.01
C LEU A 147 -15.11 13.42 2.54
N ASP A 148 -15.21 13.20 3.85
CA ASP A 148 -14.65 12.03 4.51
C ASP A 148 -15.35 10.74 4.06
N VAL A 149 -16.68 10.74 4.07
CA VAL A 149 -17.50 9.60 3.62
C VAL A 149 -17.25 9.32 2.14
N TYR A 150 -17.20 10.36 1.29
CA TYR A 150 -16.91 10.18 -0.13
C TYR A 150 -15.50 9.64 -0.38
N ALA A 151 -14.50 10.08 0.38
CA ALA A 151 -13.15 9.54 0.27
C ALA A 151 -13.14 8.04 0.60
N HIS A 152 -13.84 7.62 1.65
CA HIS A 152 -13.98 6.20 2.00
C HIS A 152 -14.76 5.40 0.96
N MET A 153 -15.83 5.96 0.39
CA MET A 153 -16.57 5.32 -0.71
C MET A 153 -15.68 5.13 -1.94
N LEU A 154 -14.89 6.14 -2.30
CA LEU A 154 -13.92 6.05 -3.39
C LEU A 154 -12.86 4.99 -3.10
N LEU A 155 -12.28 5.00 -1.89
CA LEU A 155 -11.31 4.00 -1.48
C LEU A 155 -11.90 2.59 -1.61
N GLY A 156 -13.12 2.37 -1.11
CA GLY A 156 -13.80 1.08 -1.20
C GLY A 156 -14.01 0.62 -2.65
N ALA A 157 -14.55 1.50 -3.51
CA ALA A 157 -14.78 1.18 -4.92
C ALA A 157 -13.47 0.85 -5.68
N ILE A 158 -12.43 1.64 -5.43
CA ILE A 158 -11.11 1.48 -6.06
C ILE A 158 -10.40 0.21 -5.53
N ASN A 159 -10.46 -0.05 -4.21
CA ASN A 159 -9.86 -1.25 -3.61
C ASN A 159 -10.57 -2.52 -4.07
N GLU A 160 -11.90 -2.52 -4.18
CA GLU A 160 -12.62 -3.67 -4.71
C GLU A 160 -12.24 -3.95 -6.17
N SER A 161 -12.09 -2.90 -6.97
CA SER A 161 -11.60 -3.01 -8.35
C SER A 161 -10.17 -3.58 -8.41
N ALA A 162 -9.28 -3.12 -7.51
CA ALA A 162 -7.93 -3.67 -7.35
C ALA A 162 -7.94 -5.15 -6.94
N LEU A 163 -8.84 -5.56 -6.04
CA LEU A 163 -9.01 -6.94 -5.62
C LEU A 163 -9.49 -7.84 -6.77
N LEU A 164 -10.35 -7.34 -7.66
CA LEU A 164 -10.77 -8.07 -8.86
C LEU A 164 -9.59 -8.32 -9.80
N VAL A 165 -8.74 -7.31 -10.04
CA VAL A 165 -7.50 -7.47 -10.83
C VAL A 165 -6.58 -8.49 -10.17
N ALA A 166 -6.37 -8.36 -8.86
CA ALA A 166 -5.57 -9.29 -8.08
C ALA A 166 -6.05 -10.75 -8.18
N ARG A 167 -7.37 -10.99 -8.37
CA ARG A 167 -7.97 -12.32 -8.53
C ARG A 167 -7.95 -12.84 -9.98
N GLY A 168 -7.23 -12.19 -10.88
CA GLY A 168 -7.11 -12.59 -12.29
C GLY A 168 -8.04 -11.83 -13.25
N GLY A 169 -8.70 -10.77 -12.77
CA GLY A 169 -9.43 -9.84 -13.62
C GLY A 169 -8.49 -9.04 -14.53
N ALA A 170 -8.99 -8.60 -15.68
CA ALA A 170 -8.21 -7.81 -16.62
C ALA A 170 -8.00 -6.38 -16.09
N THR A 171 -6.74 -5.98 -15.91
CA THR A 171 -6.36 -4.63 -15.46
C THR A 171 -6.99 -3.54 -16.32
N ALA A 172 -6.95 -3.69 -17.65
CA ALA A 172 -7.52 -2.70 -18.58
C ALA A 172 -9.03 -2.48 -18.38
N THR A 173 -9.78 -3.55 -18.06
CA THR A 173 -11.21 -3.45 -17.76
C THR A 173 -11.46 -2.70 -16.46
N ALA A 174 -10.66 -2.99 -15.41
CA ALA A 174 -10.76 -2.28 -14.15
C ALA A 174 -10.38 -0.80 -14.28
N GLU A 175 -9.34 -0.48 -15.05
CA GLU A 175 -8.95 0.90 -15.34
C GLU A 175 -10.08 1.66 -16.04
N ALA A 176 -10.65 1.10 -17.12
CA ALA A 176 -11.75 1.74 -17.85
C ALA A 176 -12.98 1.96 -16.98
N ALA A 177 -13.33 1.00 -16.11
CA ALA A 177 -14.45 1.13 -15.19
C ALA A 177 -14.22 2.19 -14.10
N VAL A 178 -13.01 2.22 -13.51
CA VAL A 178 -12.64 3.23 -12.51
C VAL A 178 -12.60 4.62 -13.12
N GLU A 179 -12.11 4.75 -14.35
CA GLU A 179 -12.10 6.02 -15.08
C GLU A 179 -13.52 6.55 -15.36
N ASP A 180 -14.42 5.73 -15.91
CA ASP A 180 -15.83 6.11 -16.12
C ASP A 180 -16.52 6.49 -14.80
N PHE A 181 -16.31 5.70 -13.74
CA PHE A 181 -16.85 5.99 -12.41
C PHE A 181 -16.38 7.35 -11.88
N LEU A 182 -15.09 7.65 -11.98
CA LEU A 182 -14.53 8.92 -11.53
C LEU A 182 -15.00 10.08 -12.41
N ASN A 183 -15.14 9.91 -13.73
CA ASN A 183 -15.66 10.97 -14.61
C ASN A 183 -17.09 11.36 -14.24
N ARG A 184 -17.96 10.37 -14.00
CA ARG A 184 -19.33 10.61 -13.53
C ARG A 184 -19.36 11.33 -12.19
N LEU A 185 -18.52 10.91 -11.24
CA LEU A 185 -18.44 11.52 -9.92
C LEU A 185 -17.93 12.97 -9.99
N LEU A 186 -16.88 13.21 -10.77
CA LEU A 186 -16.22 14.50 -10.89
C LEU A 186 -16.93 15.46 -11.86
N LYS A 187 -18.04 15.02 -12.49
CA LYS A 187 -18.78 15.76 -13.52
C LYS A 187 -17.86 16.26 -14.66
N THR A 188 -16.82 15.49 -14.97
CA THR A 188 -15.92 15.76 -16.08
C THR A 188 -16.48 15.05 -17.33
N PRO A 189 -16.57 15.71 -18.50
CA PRO A 189 -17.12 15.11 -19.72
C PRO A 189 -16.30 13.91 -20.20
#